data_AF-A0A258IB18-F1
#
_entry.id   AF-A0A258IB18-F1
#
_cell.length_a   1.000
_cell.length_b   1.000
_cell.length_c   1.000
_cell.angle_alpha   90.00
_cell.angle_beta   90.00
_cell.angle_gamma   90.00
#
_symmetry.space_group_name_H-M   'P 1'
#
loop_
_entity.id
_entity.type
_entity.pdbx_description
1 polymer ?
#
loop_
_entity_poly.entity_id
_entity_poly.type
_entity_poly.pdbx_seq_one_letter_code
_entity_poly.pdbx_strand_id
1 'polypeptide(L)'
;MVEREAEGFHVAPYERKLGWRGTNTGPVSFDNVRIEPENVLGDLLTGGFSHRAANHANLLGHVATSIGCAEGLFDLTLEYVKERRLYGRSMSELQPISYWMAEAWAKIQACRALLYDTAAAFDRGEMQPATSNACKAFIGDACFDICCKLLQMWGGSGIMDSTGVNRYMRDAKAKTIAEGASEMHYAIIANQLFHNSPALVPPQSFVKGAG
;
A
#
# COMPACT_ATOMS: atom_id res chain seq x y z
N MET A 1 -21.16 3.43 15.02
CA MET A 1 -20.23 4.39 15.62
C MET A 1 -20.07 4.02 17.07
N VAL A 2 -18.85 4.12 17.60
CA VAL A 2 -18.54 3.81 18.98
C VAL A 2 -17.67 4.94 19.50
N GLU A 3 -18.09 5.59 20.58
CA GLU A 3 -17.29 6.61 21.24
C GLU A 3 -16.09 5.98 21.95
N ARG A 4 -14.95 6.69 21.97
CA ARG A 4 -13.72 6.16 22.58
C ARG A 4 -13.88 5.95 24.08
N GLU A 5 -14.70 6.76 24.72
CA GLU A 5 -14.95 6.73 26.16
C GLU A 5 -16.08 5.77 26.54
N ALA A 6 -16.65 5.03 25.58
CA ALA A 6 -17.71 4.07 25.85
C ALA A 6 -17.24 2.98 26.83
N GLU A 7 -18.11 2.65 27.79
CA GLU A 7 -17.86 1.55 28.72
C GLU A 7 -17.67 0.23 27.95
N GLY A 8 -16.61 -0.52 28.29
CA GLY A 8 -16.23 -1.76 27.61
C GLY A 8 -15.40 -1.58 26.33
N PHE A 9 -15.14 -0.34 25.88
CA PHE A 9 -14.22 -0.07 24.78
C PHE A 9 -12.78 0.07 25.29
N HIS A 10 -11.86 -0.73 24.76
CA HIS A 10 -10.46 -0.70 25.18
C HIS A 10 -9.50 -0.66 23.99
N VAL A 11 -8.46 0.16 24.12
CA VAL A 11 -7.33 0.23 23.19
C VAL A 11 -6.12 -0.35 23.89
N ALA A 12 -5.58 -1.44 23.35
CA ALA A 12 -4.37 -2.07 23.86
C ALA A 12 -3.11 -1.24 23.53
N PRO A 13 -1.97 -1.49 24.19
CA PRO A 13 -0.71 -0.82 23.88
C PRO A 13 -0.35 -0.90 22.38
N TYR A 14 0.26 0.17 21.88
CA TYR A 14 0.61 0.24 20.46
C TYR A 14 1.75 -0.70 20.08
N GLU A 15 1.64 -1.26 18.88
CA GLU A 15 2.56 -2.21 18.30
C GLU A 15 3.86 -1.55 17.81
N ARG A 16 4.97 -2.27 18.00
CA ARG A 16 6.26 -1.91 17.44
C ARG A 16 6.38 -2.45 16.01
N LYS A 17 6.04 -1.60 15.05
CA LYS A 17 6.00 -1.95 13.63
C LYS A 17 7.38 -1.83 12.94
N LEU A 18 7.55 -2.60 11.87
CA LEU A 18 8.66 -2.47 10.93
C LEU A 18 8.69 -1.05 10.32
N GLY A 19 7.61 -0.68 9.63
CA GLY A 19 7.36 0.64 9.04
C GLY A 19 6.20 1.37 9.72
N TRP A 20 5.88 2.57 9.23
CA TRP A 20 4.79 3.42 9.70
C TRP A 20 4.85 3.71 11.20
N ARG A 21 6.05 3.86 11.74
CA ARG A 21 6.30 4.12 13.17
C ARG A 21 5.68 5.43 13.67
N GLY A 22 5.32 6.35 12.76
CA GLY A 22 4.60 7.58 13.09
C GLY A 22 3.08 7.40 13.27
N THR A 23 2.55 6.19 13.04
CA THR A 23 1.13 5.88 13.24
C THR A 23 0.94 5.04 14.49
N ASN A 24 -0.08 5.35 15.27
CA ASN A 24 -0.51 4.51 16.38
C ASN A 24 -1.31 3.33 15.84
N THR A 25 -0.90 2.11 16.19
CA THR A 25 -1.59 0.89 15.77
C THR A 25 -1.60 -0.03 16.96
N GLY A 26 -2.77 -0.44 17.40
CA GLY A 26 -2.91 -1.37 18.51
C GLY A 26 -4.23 -2.11 18.39
N PRO A 27 -4.35 -3.29 19.01
CA PRO A 27 -5.61 -3.99 19.12
C PRO A 27 -6.67 -3.10 19.78
N VAL A 28 -7.90 -3.21 19.27
CA VAL A 28 -9.09 -2.62 19.89
C VAL A 28 -10.01 -3.77 20.26
N SER A 29 -10.54 -3.75 21.48
CA SER A 29 -11.48 -4.76 21.98
C SER A 29 -12.77 -4.11 22.46
N PHE A 30 -13.88 -4.81 22.25
CA PHE A 30 -15.22 -4.39 22.64
C PHE A 30 -15.78 -5.46 23.59
N ASP A 31 -15.96 -5.11 24.86
CA ASP A 31 -16.57 -5.97 25.87
C ASP A 31 -17.94 -5.40 26.26
N ASN A 32 -19.02 -6.04 25.80
CA ASN A 32 -20.41 -5.64 26.10
C ASN A 32 -20.72 -4.15 25.86
N VAL A 33 -20.06 -3.54 24.87
CA VAL A 33 -20.27 -2.12 24.50
C VAL A 33 -21.70 -1.92 24.00
N ARG A 34 -22.46 -1.06 24.69
CA ARG A 34 -23.82 -0.70 24.29
C ARG A 34 -23.80 0.26 23.09
N ILE A 35 -24.60 -0.04 22.07
CA ILE A 35 -24.75 0.77 20.86
C ILE A 35 -26.21 1.21 20.72
N GLU A 36 -26.43 2.52 20.63
CA GLU A 36 -27.76 3.08 20.35
C GLU A 36 -28.10 2.97 18.85
N PRO A 37 -29.39 2.86 18.47
CA PRO A 37 -29.81 2.73 17.07
C PRO A 37 -29.27 3.81 16.13
N GLU A 38 -29.16 5.05 16.62
CA GLU A 38 -28.68 6.20 15.85
C GLU A 38 -27.19 6.09 15.48
N ASN A 39 -26.45 5.26 16.22
CA ASN A 39 -25.05 4.96 15.96
C ASN A 39 -24.87 3.83 14.95
N VAL A 40 -25.94 3.19 14.46
CA VAL A 40 -25.85 2.19 13.39
C VAL A 40 -25.63 2.90 12.05
N LEU A 41 -24.48 2.67 11.43
CA LEU A 41 -24.17 3.19 10.11
C LEU A 41 -24.59 2.19 9.03
N GLY A 42 -25.53 2.59 8.18
CA GLY A 42 -26.09 1.75 7.14
C GLY A 42 -27.06 0.71 7.70
N ASP A 43 -27.20 -0.40 6.99
CA ASP A 43 -28.12 -1.48 7.35
C ASP A 43 -27.39 -2.62 8.08
N LEU A 44 -28.05 -3.19 9.10
CA LEU A 44 -27.46 -4.19 10.00
C LEU A 44 -27.02 -5.48 9.28
N LEU A 45 -27.66 -5.82 8.16
CA LEU A 45 -27.40 -7.07 7.44
C LEU A 45 -26.50 -6.86 6.22
N THR A 46 -26.43 -5.64 5.70
CA THR A 46 -25.73 -5.33 4.44
C THR A 46 -24.62 -4.30 4.58
N GLY A 47 -24.31 -3.84 5.80
CA GLY A 47 -23.30 -2.82 6.09
C GLY A 47 -21.93 -3.07 5.42
N GLY A 48 -21.48 -4.32 5.26
CA GLY A 48 -20.23 -4.61 4.57
C GLY A 48 -20.23 -4.30 3.05
N PHE A 49 -21.40 -4.29 2.40
CA PHE A 49 -21.53 -4.04 0.96
C PHE A 49 -21.68 -2.56 0.63
N SER A 50 -22.37 -1.79 1.49
CA SER A 50 -22.60 -0.36 1.28
C SER A 50 -21.33 0.49 1.32
N HIS A 51 -20.29 0.04 2.04
CA HIS A 51 -19.02 0.77 2.19
C HIS A 51 -17.97 0.44 1.11
N ARG A 52 -18.22 -0.50 0.19
CA ARG A 52 -17.24 -0.89 -0.83
C ARG A 52 -16.82 0.25 -1.75
N ALA A 53 -17.73 1.19 -2.04
CA ALA A 53 -17.41 2.37 -2.85
C ALA A 53 -16.38 3.28 -2.15
N ALA A 54 -16.49 3.47 -0.84
CA ALA A 54 -15.52 4.23 -0.05
C ALA A 54 -14.13 3.58 -0.04
N ASN A 55 -14.07 2.25 -0.13
CA ASN A 55 -12.79 1.52 -0.20
C ASN A 55 -12.00 1.88 -1.46
N HIS A 56 -12.65 2.15 -2.60
CA HIS A 56 -11.92 2.45 -3.84
C HIS A 56 -11.11 3.75 -3.75
N ALA A 57 -11.70 4.83 -3.23
CA ALA A 57 -10.98 6.08 -2.98
C ALA A 57 -9.82 5.87 -1.99
N ASN A 58 -10.04 5.04 -0.96
CA ASN A 58 -9.00 4.70 0.01
C ASN A 58 -7.82 3.96 -0.65
N LEU A 59 -8.08 3.00 -1.54
CA LEU A 59 -7.01 2.30 -2.27
C LEU A 59 -6.15 3.27 -3.09
N LEU A 60 -6.78 4.23 -3.79
CA LEU A 60 -6.08 5.23 -4.59
C LEU A 60 -5.24 6.17 -3.70
N GLY A 61 -5.81 6.64 -2.59
CA GLY A 61 -5.09 7.46 -1.61
C GLY A 61 -3.91 6.71 -0.97
N HIS A 62 -4.11 5.44 -0.63
CA HIS A 62 -3.07 4.59 -0.06
C HIS A 62 -1.89 4.43 -1.03
N VAL A 63 -2.12 4.14 -2.31
CA VAL A 63 -1.01 4.02 -3.27
C VAL A 63 -0.38 5.33 -3.69
N ALA A 64 -1.08 6.47 -3.60
CA ALA A 64 -0.45 7.78 -3.73
C ALA A 64 0.69 7.93 -2.72
N THR A 65 0.50 7.46 -1.49
CA THR A 65 1.55 7.47 -0.47
C THR A 65 2.65 6.43 -0.71
N SER A 66 2.40 5.35 -1.47
CA SER A 66 3.47 4.43 -1.94
C SER A 66 4.40 5.13 -2.90
N ILE A 67 3.85 5.89 -3.86
CA ILE A 67 4.62 6.67 -4.82
C ILE A 67 5.47 7.71 -4.07
N GLY A 68 4.88 8.42 -3.09
CA GLY A 68 5.62 9.36 -2.26
C GLY A 68 6.81 8.74 -1.52
N CYS A 69 6.70 7.48 -1.06
CA CYS A 69 7.84 6.77 -0.48
C CYS A 69 8.96 6.52 -1.52
N ALA A 70 8.60 6.08 -2.72
CA ALA A 70 9.56 5.81 -3.78
C ALA A 70 10.25 7.10 -4.27
N GLU A 71 9.49 8.18 -4.45
CA GLU A 71 10.01 9.49 -4.86
C GLU A 71 10.93 10.10 -3.81
N GLY A 72 10.52 10.13 -2.54
CA GLY A 72 11.34 10.70 -1.48
C GLY A 72 12.69 9.97 -1.34
N LEU A 73 12.71 8.64 -1.49
CA LEU A 73 13.97 7.90 -1.50
C LEU A 73 14.75 8.11 -2.80
N PHE A 74 14.08 8.23 -3.95
CA PHE A 74 14.71 8.49 -5.23
C PHE A 74 15.48 9.81 -5.21
N ASP A 75 14.88 10.89 -4.72
CA ASP A 75 15.50 12.21 -4.66
C ASP A 75 16.74 12.21 -3.77
N LEU A 76 16.64 11.61 -2.57
CA LEU A 76 17.78 11.46 -1.67
C LEU A 76 18.89 10.61 -2.31
N THR A 77 18.52 9.53 -2.98
CA THR A 77 19.47 8.62 -3.62
C THR A 77 20.16 9.28 -4.81
N LEU A 78 19.44 10.11 -5.58
CA LEU A 78 19.98 10.84 -6.72
C LEU A 78 21.14 11.75 -6.32
N GLU A 79 20.99 12.49 -5.23
CA GLU A 79 22.07 13.32 -4.70
C GLU A 79 23.20 12.46 -4.13
N TYR A 80 22.87 11.41 -3.35
CA TYR A 80 23.87 10.50 -2.78
C TYR A 80 24.78 9.86 -3.86
N VAL A 81 24.22 9.39 -4.97
CA VAL A 81 25.02 8.73 -6.02
C VAL A 81 25.85 9.71 -6.85
N LYS A 82 25.52 11.01 -6.88
CA LYS A 82 26.35 12.04 -7.52
C LYS A 82 27.57 12.41 -6.65
N GLU A 83 27.40 12.41 -5.33
CA GLU A 83 28.45 12.80 -4.39
C GLU A 83 29.37 11.63 -4.02
N ARG A 84 28.81 10.43 -3.83
CA ARG A 84 29.55 9.26 -3.39
C ARG A 84 30.51 8.79 -4.47
N ARG A 85 31.79 8.67 -4.12
CA ARG A 85 32.83 8.15 -5.02
C ARG A 85 33.17 6.69 -4.72
N LEU A 86 33.21 5.87 -5.76
CA LEU A 86 33.70 4.50 -5.76
C LEU A 86 34.63 4.30 -6.97
N TYR A 87 35.71 3.54 -6.80
CA TYR A 87 36.69 3.30 -7.86
C TYR A 87 37.23 4.61 -8.50
N GLY A 88 37.34 5.68 -7.70
CA GLY A 88 37.79 7.00 -8.14
C GLY A 88 36.76 7.85 -8.90
N ARG A 89 35.55 7.34 -9.15
CA ARG A 89 34.50 8.01 -9.94
C ARG A 89 33.23 8.22 -9.11
N SER A 90 32.37 9.13 -9.54
CA SER A 90 31.03 9.23 -8.96
C SER A 90 30.26 7.93 -9.19
N MET A 91 29.43 7.52 -8.23
CA MET A 91 28.55 6.36 -8.42
C MET A 91 27.60 6.55 -9.62
N SER A 92 27.20 7.78 -9.93
CA SER A 92 26.36 8.10 -11.09
C SER A 92 27.02 7.76 -12.43
N GLU A 93 28.34 7.59 -12.49
CA GLU A 93 29.10 7.19 -13.68
C GLU A 93 29.19 5.66 -13.84
N LEU A 94 28.78 4.90 -12.81
CA LEU A 94 28.78 3.45 -12.85
C LEU A 94 27.53 2.96 -13.58
N GLN A 95 27.72 2.23 -14.68
CA GLN A 95 26.61 1.76 -15.54
C GLN A 95 25.47 1.09 -14.75
N PRO A 96 25.70 0.16 -13.80
CA PRO A 96 24.61 -0.46 -13.05
C PRO A 96 23.79 0.54 -12.23
N ILE A 97 24.44 1.55 -11.64
CA ILE A 97 23.78 2.60 -10.84
C ILE A 97 22.94 3.50 -11.75
N SER A 98 23.52 3.96 -12.86
CA SER A 98 22.80 4.80 -13.83
C SER A 98 21.57 4.08 -14.41
N TYR A 99 21.67 2.78 -14.69
CA TYR A 99 20.57 1.95 -15.16
C TYR A 99 19.45 1.86 -14.11
N TRP A 100 19.77 1.51 -12.86
CA TRP A 100 18.77 1.40 -11.80
C TRP A 100 18.10 2.74 -11.48
N MET A 101 18.84 3.85 -11.53
CA MET A 101 18.24 5.18 -11.37
C MET A 101 17.26 5.50 -12.51
N ALA A 102 17.64 5.24 -13.76
CA ALA A 102 16.74 5.46 -14.90
C ALA A 102 15.50 4.55 -14.86
N GLU A 103 15.68 3.27 -14.51
CA GLU A 103 14.59 2.31 -14.35
C GLU A 103 13.62 2.73 -13.22
N ALA A 104 14.16 3.14 -12.07
CA ALA A 104 13.36 3.62 -10.94
C ALA A 104 12.51 4.84 -11.34
N TRP A 105 13.13 5.82 -12.01
CA TRP A 105 12.42 7.00 -12.49
C TRP A 105 11.27 6.62 -13.43
N ALA A 106 11.53 5.77 -14.44
CA ALA A 106 10.52 5.34 -15.40
C ALA A 106 9.35 4.62 -14.72
N LYS A 107 9.64 3.73 -13.75
CA LYS A 107 8.61 3.02 -12.98
C LYS A 107 7.79 3.95 -12.11
N ILE A 108 8.40 4.96 -11.49
CA ILE A 108 7.68 6.00 -10.74
C ILE A 108 6.71 6.75 -11.67
N GLN A 109 7.15 7.15 -12.87
CA GLN A 109 6.27 7.82 -13.84
C GLN A 109 5.11 6.92 -14.27
N ALA A 110 5.37 5.63 -14.52
CA ALA A 110 4.32 4.68 -14.87
C ALA A 110 3.28 4.51 -13.73
N CYS A 111 3.74 4.42 -12.49
CA CYS A 111 2.85 4.35 -11.32
C CYS A 111 1.99 5.61 -11.20
N ARG A 112 2.59 6.79 -11.41
CA ARG A 112 1.86 8.07 -11.39
C ARG A 112 0.81 8.13 -12.49
N ALA A 113 1.18 7.80 -13.73
CA ALA A 113 0.24 7.79 -14.84
C ALA A 113 -0.96 6.88 -14.55
N LEU A 114 -0.72 5.66 -14.07
CA LEU A 114 -1.77 4.72 -13.70
C LEU A 114 -2.68 5.27 -12.59
N LEU A 115 -2.11 5.85 -11.53
CA LEU A 115 -2.88 6.42 -10.43
C LEU A 115 -3.76 7.58 -10.90
N TYR A 116 -3.19 8.54 -11.63
CA TYR A 116 -3.90 9.74 -12.04
C TYR A 116 -5.00 9.44 -13.06
N ASP A 117 -4.74 8.52 -14.01
CA ASP A 117 -5.77 8.06 -14.96
C ASP A 117 -6.94 7.40 -14.22
N THR A 118 -6.63 6.52 -13.26
CA THR A 118 -7.65 5.82 -12.48
C THR A 118 -8.42 6.77 -11.56
N ALA A 119 -7.74 7.72 -10.92
CA ALA A 119 -8.38 8.75 -10.09
C ALA A 119 -9.30 9.64 -10.93
N ALA A 120 -8.86 10.07 -12.11
CA ALA A 120 -9.69 10.86 -13.01
C ALA A 120 -10.93 10.07 -13.49
N ALA A 121 -10.79 8.77 -13.76
CA ALA A 121 -11.93 7.92 -14.07
C ALA A 121 -12.87 7.75 -12.87
N PHE A 122 -12.33 7.68 -11.64
CA PHE A 122 -13.12 7.60 -10.41
C PHE A 122 -13.95 8.87 -10.21
N ASP A 123 -13.34 10.05 -10.39
CA ASP A 123 -14.01 11.35 -10.25
C ASP A 123 -15.15 11.53 -11.27
N ARG A 124 -15.02 10.95 -12.47
CA ARG A 124 -16.08 10.96 -13.50
C ARG A 124 -17.15 9.88 -13.29
N GLY A 125 -16.98 8.98 -12.31
CA GLY A 125 -17.89 7.83 -12.10
C GLY A 125 -17.76 6.74 -13.18
N GLU A 126 -16.65 6.74 -13.93
CA GLU A 126 -16.39 5.83 -15.07
C GLU A 126 -15.41 4.71 -14.72
N MET A 127 -14.87 4.71 -13.50
CA MET A 127 -13.85 3.75 -13.08
C MET A 127 -14.43 2.33 -13.00
N GLN A 128 -13.74 1.40 -13.68
CA GLN A 128 -14.00 -0.02 -13.51
C GLN A 128 -13.49 -0.50 -12.15
N PRO A 129 -14.27 -1.30 -11.39
CA PRO A 129 -13.86 -1.75 -10.05
C PRO A 129 -12.48 -2.43 -10.00
N ALA A 130 -12.14 -3.20 -11.03
CA ALA A 130 -10.84 -3.87 -11.13
C ALA A 130 -9.65 -2.91 -11.23
N THR A 131 -9.84 -1.70 -11.77
CA THR A 131 -8.76 -0.73 -11.97
C THR A 131 -8.18 -0.24 -10.65
N SER A 132 -9.02 0.05 -9.65
CA SER A 132 -8.54 0.42 -8.31
C SER A 132 -7.73 -0.70 -7.62
N ASN A 133 -8.12 -1.96 -7.83
CA ASN A 133 -7.40 -3.13 -7.32
C ASN A 133 -6.04 -3.29 -8.04
N ALA A 134 -6.02 -3.05 -9.35
CA ALA A 134 -4.79 -3.04 -10.14
C ALA A 134 -3.84 -1.93 -9.68
N CYS A 135 -4.34 -0.71 -9.46
CA CYS A 135 -3.58 0.37 -8.85
C CYS A 135 -2.99 -0.06 -7.51
N LYS A 136 -3.81 -0.60 -6.60
CA LYS A 136 -3.35 -1.05 -5.29
C LYS A 136 -2.17 -2.01 -5.43
N ALA A 137 -2.40 -3.15 -6.08
CA ALA A 137 -1.43 -4.22 -6.15
C ALA A 137 -0.14 -3.78 -6.87
N PHE A 138 -0.29 -3.25 -8.09
CA PHE A 138 0.85 -2.92 -8.94
C PHE A 138 1.70 -1.80 -8.36
N ILE A 139 1.08 -0.68 -7.94
CA ILE A 139 1.83 0.48 -7.46
C ILE A 139 2.49 0.16 -6.10
N GLY A 140 1.79 -0.55 -5.21
CA GLY A 140 2.34 -0.98 -3.93
C GLY A 140 3.61 -1.82 -4.11
N ASP A 141 3.54 -2.85 -4.95
CA ASP A 141 4.67 -3.75 -5.19
C ASP A 141 5.81 -3.03 -5.93
N ALA A 142 5.50 -2.29 -6.99
CA ALA A 142 6.50 -1.54 -7.76
C ALA A 142 7.26 -0.53 -6.90
N CYS A 143 6.56 0.23 -6.05
CA CYS A 143 7.20 1.21 -5.16
C CYS A 143 8.07 0.53 -4.09
N PHE A 144 7.65 -0.64 -3.57
CA PHE A 144 8.47 -1.42 -2.65
C PHE A 144 9.76 -1.91 -3.32
N ASP A 145 9.67 -2.46 -4.54
CA ASP A 145 10.83 -2.92 -5.31
C ASP A 145 11.80 -1.78 -5.63
N ILE A 146 11.27 -0.61 -6.03
CA ILE A 146 12.05 0.59 -6.25
C ILE A 146 12.78 1.00 -4.96
N CYS A 147 12.08 1.03 -3.83
CA CYS A 147 12.69 1.38 -2.56
C CYS A 147 13.81 0.41 -2.16
N CYS A 148 13.62 -0.90 -2.37
CA CYS A 148 14.66 -1.90 -2.12
C CYS A 148 15.92 -1.65 -2.98
N LYS A 149 15.75 -1.42 -4.28
CA LYS A 149 16.87 -1.13 -5.21
C LYS A 149 17.60 0.16 -4.86
N LEU A 150 16.86 1.23 -4.57
CA LEU A 150 17.45 2.51 -4.17
C LEU A 150 18.22 2.35 -2.87
N LEU A 151 17.64 1.70 -1.85
CA LEU A 151 18.31 1.47 -0.57
C LEU A 151 19.62 0.68 -0.74
N GLN A 152 19.67 -0.28 -1.65
CA GLN A 152 20.87 -1.05 -1.95
C GLN A 152 22.05 -0.17 -2.41
N MET A 153 21.79 0.94 -3.11
CA MET A 153 22.82 1.88 -3.55
C MET A 153 23.49 2.59 -2.38
N TRP A 154 22.81 2.72 -1.25
CA TRP A 154 23.39 3.30 -0.03
C TRP A 154 24.34 2.35 0.70
N GLY A 155 24.40 1.07 0.30
CA GLY A 155 25.23 0.06 0.94
C GLY A 155 24.95 -0.03 2.45
N GLY A 156 26.01 -0.11 3.26
CA GLY A 156 25.88 -0.17 4.72
C GLY A 156 25.15 1.05 5.32
N SER A 157 25.30 2.25 4.73
CA SER A 157 24.60 3.45 5.18
C SER A 157 23.08 3.35 5.00
N GLY A 158 22.63 2.52 4.06
CA GLY A 158 21.21 2.26 3.79
C GLY A 158 20.51 1.50 4.92
N ILE A 159 21.23 0.75 5.75
CA ILE A 159 20.63 0.02 6.89
C ILE A 159 20.78 0.76 8.22
N MET A 160 21.59 1.81 8.28
CA MET A 160 21.80 2.59 9.51
C MET A 160 20.59 3.48 9.79
N ASP A 161 20.11 3.49 11.03
CA ASP A 161 19.02 4.39 11.43
C ASP A 161 19.44 5.87 11.41
N SER A 162 20.74 6.17 11.54
CA SER A 162 21.27 7.54 11.54
C SER A 162 21.09 8.29 10.23
N THR A 163 20.96 7.59 9.10
CA THR A 163 20.70 8.21 7.78
C THR A 163 19.21 8.46 7.56
N GLY A 164 18.34 7.76 8.29
CA GLY A 164 16.90 7.82 8.14
C GLY A 164 16.34 7.21 6.84
N VAL A 165 17.17 6.90 5.84
CA VAL A 165 16.69 6.48 4.50
C VAL A 165 16.02 5.11 4.49
N ASN A 166 16.39 4.23 5.43
CA ASN A 166 15.76 2.90 5.58
C ASN A 166 14.25 3.00 5.85
N ARG A 167 13.76 4.15 6.32
CA ARG A 167 12.35 4.37 6.61
C ARG A 167 11.48 4.21 5.37
N TYR A 168 11.93 4.67 4.22
CA TYR A 168 11.13 4.66 2.99
C TYR A 168 10.82 3.23 2.56
N MET A 169 11.81 2.35 2.59
CA MET A 169 11.62 0.92 2.30
C MET A 169 10.71 0.26 3.34
N ARG A 170 10.94 0.50 4.65
CA ARG A 170 10.10 -0.07 5.71
C ARG A 170 8.63 0.37 5.58
N ASP A 171 8.41 1.64 5.25
CA ASP A 171 7.08 2.23 5.07
C ASP A 171 6.42 1.73 3.77
N ALA A 172 7.20 1.52 2.70
CA ALA A 172 6.72 0.90 1.46
C ALA A 172 6.34 -0.58 1.66
N LYS A 173 7.09 -1.33 2.48
CA LYS A 173 6.75 -2.73 2.77
C LYS A 173 5.38 -2.88 3.42
N ALA A 174 5.03 -2.00 4.34
CA ALA A 174 3.71 -2.01 4.97
C ALA A 174 2.57 -1.83 3.95
N LYS A 175 2.82 -1.08 2.86
CA LYS A 175 1.82 -0.78 1.83
C LYS A 175 1.46 -1.98 0.95
N THR A 176 2.34 -2.98 0.84
CA THR A 176 2.02 -4.23 0.12
C THR A 176 1.00 -5.09 0.87
N ILE A 177 0.79 -4.82 2.17
CA ILE A 177 -0.05 -5.62 3.07
C ILE A 177 -1.32 -4.87 3.49
N ALA A 178 -1.16 -3.60 3.89
CA ALA A 178 -2.29 -2.76 4.30
C ALA A 178 -3.27 -2.54 3.14
N GLU A 179 -4.55 -2.35 3.50
CA GLU A 179 -5.68 -2.25 2.56
C GLU A 179 -5.95 -3.51 1.72
N GLY A 180 -5.45 -4.66 2.18
CA GLY A 180 -5.51 -5.93 1.47
C GLY A 180 -4.15 -6.29 0.86
N ALA A 181 -3.71 -7.53 1.03
CA ALA A 181 -2.46 -7.99 0.44
C ALA A 181 -2.52 -7.92 -1.10
N SER A 182 -1.40 -7.65 -1.76
CA SER A 182 -1.35 -7.53 -3.23
C SER A 182 -1.92 -8.77 -3.93
N GLU A 183 -1.69 -9.98 -3.40
CA GLU A 183 -2.22 -11.24 -3.91
C GLU A 183 -3.75 -11.29 -3.89
N MET A 184 -4.38 -10.72 -2.86
CA MET A 184 -5.84 -10.64 -2.77
C MET A 184 -6.42 -9.76 -3.89
N HIS A 185 -5.79 -8.62 -4.15
CA HIS A 185 -6.21 -7.74 -5.24
C HIS A 185 -6.02 -8.40 -6.61
N TYR A 186 -4.90 -9.10 -6.83
CA TYR A 186 -4.71 -9.88 -8.06
C TYR A 186 -5.76 -10.99 -8.23
N ALA A 187 -6.17 -11.64 -7.14
CA ALA A 187 -7.25 -12.62 -7.18
C ALA A 187 -8.60 -11.99 -7.56
N ILE A 188 -8.91 -10.78 -7.04
CA ILE A 188 -10.11 -10.02 -7.41
C ILE A 188 -10.08 -9.65 -8.90
N ILE A 189 -8.93 -9.17 -9.39
CA ILE A 189 -8.74 -8.83 -10.81
C ILE A 189 -8.94 -10.06 -11.69
N ALA A 190 -8.32 -11.19 -11.34
CA ALA A 190 -8.46 -12.44 -12.08
C ALA A 190 -9.92 -12.89 -12.16
N ASN A 191 -10.65 -12.81 -11.05
CA ASN A 191 -12.07 -13.19 -11.02
C ASN A 191 -12.93 -12.24 -11.88
N GLN A 192 -12.62 -10.93 -11.89
CA GLN A 192 -13.29 -9.99 -12.78
C GLN A 192 -13.05 -10.35 -14.25
N LEU A 193 -11.82 -10.69 -14.61
CA LEU A 193 -11.45 -11.01 -16.00
C LEU A 193 -12.07 -12.33 -16.48
N PHE A 194 -12.12 -13.35 -15.62
CA PHE A 194 -12.59 -14.69 -16.01
C PHE A 194 -14.09 -14.90 -15.84
N HIS A 195 -14.72 -14.17 -14.91
CA HIS A 195 -16.09 -14.43 -14.49
C HIS A 195 -16.97 -13.18 -14.46
N ASN A 196 -16.45 -12.02 -14.87
CA ASN A 196 -17.13 -10.72 -14.82
C ASN A 196 -17.71 -10.41 -13.43
N SER A 197 -17.01 -10.84 -12.38
CA SER A 197 -17.43 -10.68 -10.99
C SER A 197 -16.26 -10.24 -10.11
N PRO A 198 -16.43 -9.24 -9.22
CA PRO A 198 -15.38 -8.83 -8.30
C PRO A 198 -15.37 -9.64 -7.00
N ALA A 199 -16.32 -10.56 -6.81
CA ALA A 199 -16.40 -11.38 -5.60
C ALA A 199 -15.32 -12.46 -5.62
N LEU A 200 -14.52 -12.57 -4.56
CA LEU A 200 -13.71 -13.77 -4.36
C LEU A 200 -14.67 -14.95 -4.15
N VAL A 201 -14.93 -15.71 -5.22
CA VAL A 201 -15.72 -16.93 -5.13
C VAL A 201 -14.77 -18.01 -4.62
N PRO A 202 -14.96 -18.57 -3.40
CA PRO A 202 -14.18 -19.72 -3.00
C PRO A 202 -14.45 -20.84 -4.02
N PRO A 203 -13.41 -21.60 -4.44
CA PRO A 203 -13.62 -22.72 -5.35
C PRO A 203 -14.68 -23.65 -4.75
N GLN A 204 -15.76 -23.94 -5.50
CA GLN A 204 -16.83 -24.84 -5.06
C GLN A 204 -16.30 -26.24 -4.66
N SER A 205 -15.08 -26.59 -5.06
CA SER A 205 -14.39 -27.84 -4.74
C SER A 205 -13.98 -27.99 -3.27
N PHE A 206 -13.93 -26.94 -2.45
CA PHE A 206 -13.61 -27.07 -1.02
C PHE A 206 -14.81 -27.41 -0.13
N VAL A 207 -16.04 -27.23 -0.62
CA VAL A 207 -17.26 -27.45 0.16
C VAL A 207 -17.80 -28.87 0.02
N LYS A 208 -17.38 -29.64 -1.00
CA LYS A 208 -17.88 -30.98 -1.31
C LYS A 208 -17.06 -32.15 -0.75
N GLY A 209 -16.20 -31.92 0.25
CA GLY A 209 -15.29 -32.94 0.80
C GLY A 209 -15.55 -33.38 2.25
N ALA A 210 -16.66 -32.97 2.87
CA ALA A 210 -17.04 -33.40 4.21
C ALA A 210 -18.41 -34.09 4.16
N GLY A 211 -18.41 -35.37 3.79
CA GLY A 211 -19.55 -36.26 3.77
C GLY A 211 -19.07 -37.69 3.93
#